data_AF-A0A6G1EXI1-F1
#
_entry.id   AF-A0A6G1EXI1-F1
#
_cell.length_a   1.000
_cell.length_b   1.000
_cell.length_c   1.000
_cell.angle_alpha   90.00
_cell.angle_beta   90.00
_cell.angle_gamma   90.00
#
_symmetry.space_group_name_H-M   'P 1'
#
loop_
_entity.id
_entity.type
_entity.pdbx_description
1 polymer ?
#
loop_
_entity_poly.entity_id
_entity_poly.type
_entity_poly.pdbx_seq_one_letter_code
_entity_poly.pdbx_strand_id
1 'polypeptide(L)'
;MAKISPLLTVIDAGRWAAERRLGRLVLLTHATFLEAGFLAAGADEENSVRLPTQVGRTASALPLRYTAPQLLHRPDAATVALRVRAHGRNLVFYVCVKFGNLWLDTYWICLDALAAARLLTGGLDGTARALVRDARLAALWSALTDGLCRRVLVDLCAKNGVAVDPDPSFVSLPCDL
;
A
#
# COMPACT_ATOMS: atom_id res chain seq x y z
N MET A 1 22.54 11.52 -3.46
CA MET A 1 21.93 10.44 -4.28
C MET A 1 20.46 10.77 -4.46
N ALA A 2 19.97 10.90 -5.70
CA ALA A 2 18.54 11.10 -5.93
C ALA A 2 17.82 9.81 -5.45
N LYS A 3 17.03 9.91 -4.38
CA LYS A 3 16.16 8.80 -3.93
C LYS A 3 15.29 8.43 -5.12
N ILE A 4 15.52 7.26 -5.70
CA ILE A 4 14.65 6.72 -6.75
C ILE A 4 13.26 6.61 -6.10
N SER A 5 12.26 7.19 -6.76
CA SER A 5 10.90 7.18 -6.23
C SER A 5 10.48 5.73 -5.96
N PRO A 6 9.92 5.40 -4.79
CA PRO A 6 9.51 4.03 -4.46
C PRO A 6 8.50 3.44 -5.46
N LEU A 7 7.78 4.31 -6.18
CA LEU A 7 6.96 3.93 -7.32
C LEU A 7 7.73 3.24 -8.46
N LEU A 8 8.91 3.75 -8.80
CA LEU A 8 9.72 3.25 -9.92
C LEU A 8 10.46 1.96 -9.57
N THR A 9 10.71 1.73 -8.27
CA THR A 9 11.36 0.51 -7.79
C THR A 9 10.45 -0.71 -7.84
N VAL A 10 9.13 -0.49 -7.75
CA VAL A 10 8.14 -1.55 -7.53
C VAL A 10 7.24 -1.78 -8.75
N ILE A 11 6.98 -0.73 -9.53
CA ILE A 11 6.03 -0.78 -10.64
C ILE A 11 6.78 -0.69 -11.97
N ASP A 12 6.56 -1.69 -12.83
CA ASP A 12 7.02 -1.66 -14.21
C ASP A 12 6.20 -0.66 -15.05
N ALA A 13 6.87 0.07 -15.95
CA ALA A 13 6.24 1.08 -16.80
C ALA A 13 5.19 0.47 -17.76
N GLY A 14 5.42 -0.75 -18.27
CA GLY A 14 4.46 -1.49 -19.08
C GLY A 14 3.21 -1.85 -18.28
N ARG A 15 3.37 -2.27 -17.02
CA ARG A 15 2.26 -2.53 -16.10
C ARG A 15 1.46 -1.27 -15.78
N TRP A 16 2.12 -0.13 -15.54
CA TRP A 16 1.44 1.16 -15.36
C TRP A 16 0.62 1.56 -16.58
N ALA A 17 1.19 1.39 -17.78
CA ALA A 17 0.56 1.75 -19.04
C ALA A 17 -0.66 0.86 -19.35
N ALA A 18 -0.61 -0.42 -18.99
CA ALA A 18 -1.70 -1.36 -19.19
C ALA A 18 -2.93 -1.08 -18.29
N GLU A 19 -2.74 -0.38 -17.17
CA GLU A 19 -3.82 -0.09 -16.24
C GLU A 19 -4.59 1.20 -16.57
N ARG A 20 -5.91 1.13 -16.41
CA ARG A 20 -6.77 2.32 -16.35
C ARG A 20 -6.52 3.08 -15.04
N ARG A 21 -7.08 4.29 -14.92
CA ARG A 21 -6.93 5.17 -13.73
C ARG A 21 -7.17 4.45 -12.39
N LEU A 22 -8.19 3.60 -12.31
CA LEU A 22 -8.46 2.79 -11.12
C LEU A 22 -7.30 1.82 -10.82
N GLY A 23 -6.82 1.10 -11.82
CA GLY A 23 -5.69 0.20 -11.68
C GLY A 23 -4.41 0.92 -11.30
N ARG A 24 -4.14 2.11 -11.85
CA ARG A 24 -3.01 2.95 -11.46
C ARG A 24 -3.08 3.39 -10.00
N LEU A 25 -4.28 3.66 -9.48
CA LEU A 25 -4.47 3.98 -8.07
C LEU A 25 -4.26 2.76 -7.16
N VAL A 26 -4.66 1.58 -7.62
CA VAL A 26 -4.35 0.32 -6.93
C VAL A 26 -2.83 0.05 -6.95
N LEU A 27 -2.15 0.30 -8.06
CA LEU A 27 -0.68 0.23 -8.15
C LEU A 27 0.00 1.23 -7.21
N LEU A 28 -0.48 2.47 -7.16
CA LEU A 28 -0.01 3.49 -6.21
C LEU A 28 -0.16 2.99 -4.78
N THR A 29 -1.34 2.46 -4.43
CA THR A 29 -1.61 1.92 -3.09
C THR A 29 -0.74 0.70 -2.78
N HIS A 30 -0.51 -0.18 -3.76
CA HIS A 30 0.40 -1.31 -3.61
C HIS A 30 1.83 -0.83 -3.27
N ALA A 31 2.32 0.19 -3.98
CA ALA A 31 3.62 0.78 -3.67
C ALA A 31 3.66 1.40 -2.26
N THR A 32 2.57 2.00 -1.76
CA THR A 32 2.53 2.50 -0.38
C THR A 32 2.52 1.39 0.67
N PHE A 33 1.94 0.22 0.37
CA PHE A 33 2.05 -0.95 1.24
C PHE A 33 3.51 -1.41 1.37
N LEU A 34 4.23 -1.50 0.24
CA LEU A 34 5.64 -1.91 0.26
C LEU A 34 6.53 -0.85 0.92
N GLU A 35 6.29 0.44 0.65
CA GLU A 35 6.99 1.55 1.33
C GLU A 35 6.77 1.54 2.84
N ALA A 36 5.58 1.12 3.29
CA ALA A 36 5.30 0.97 4.72
C ALA A 36 5.96 -0.27 5.35
N GLY A 37 6.56 -1.16 4.55
CA GLY A 37 7.28 -2.35 5.02
C GLY A 37 6.50 -3.67 4.89
N PHE A 38 5.34 -3.69 4.24
CA PHE A 38 4.64 -4.94 3.94
C PHE A 38 5.32 -5.70 2.79
N LEU A 39 5.10 -7.00 2.77
CA LEU A 39 5.43 -7.88 1.65
C LEU A 39 4.15 -8.35 0.98
N ALA A 40 4.15 -8.38 -0.35
CA ALA A 40 3.04 -8.97 -1.10
C ALA A 40 3.01 -10.48 -0.85
N ALA A 41 1.82 -11.01 -0.52
CA ALA A 41 1.61 -12.43 -0.34
C ALA A 41 0.81 -12.97 -1.54
N GLY A 42 1.44 -13.87 -2.31
CA GLY A 42 0.78 -14.57 -3.41
C GLY A 42 -0.21 -15.61 -2.90
N ALA A 43 -1.17 -15.99 -3.74
CA ALA A 43 -1.99 -17.17 -3.50
C ALA A 43 -1.22 -18.50 -3.74
N ASP A 44 -0.03 -18.42 -4.37
CA ASP A 44 0.93 -19.51 -4.53
C ASP A 44 2.33 -18.97 -4.23
N GLU A 45 3.13 -19.74 -3.50
CA GLU A 45 4.49 -19.38 -3.05
C GLU A 45 5.43 -19.06 -4.23
N GLU A 46 5.14 -19.59 -5.42
CA GLU A 46 5.91 -19.39 -6.65
C GLU A 46 5.61 -18.06 -7.39
N ASN A 47 4.50 -17.39 -7.04
CA ASN A 47 4.04 -16.13 -7.68
C ASN A 47 3.89 -14.96 -6.69
N SER A 48 4.45 -15.09 -5.48
CA SER A 48 4.34 -14.15 -4.35
C SER A 48 4.69 -12.69 -4.66
N VAL A 49 5.46 -12.43 -5.72
CA VAL A 49 5.93 -11.09 -6.10
C VAL A 49 5.09 -10.46 -7.23
N ARG A 50 4.25 -11.22 -7.94
CA ARG A 50 3.64 -10.74 -9.19
C ARG A 50 2.19 -10.30 -8.97
N LEU A 51 1.98 -8.99 -8.90
CA LEU A 51 0.64 -8.41 -9.06
C LEU A 51 -0.04 -8.97 -10.34
N PRO A 52 -1.33 -9.32 -10.28
CA PRO A 52 -2.07 -9.84 -11.42
C PRO A 52 -2.20 -8.80 -12.54
N THR A 53 -2.28 -9.29 -13.78
CA THR A 53 -2.63 -8.47 -14.94
C THR A 53 -4.06 -7.92 -14.75
N GLN A 54 -4.28 -6.61 -14.92
CA GLN A 54 -5.55 -5.91 -14.61
C GLN A 54 -5.84 -5.80 -13.11
N VAL A 55 -4.86 -5.34 -12.33
CA VAL A 55 -4.94 -5.21 -10.87
C VAL A 55 -6.14 -4.39 -10.41
N GLY A 56 -6.58 -3.39 -11.19
CA GLY A 56 -7.76 -2.59 -10.86
C GLY A 56 -9.06 -3.39 -10.87
N ARG A 57 -9.20 -4.37 -11.78
CA ARG A 57 -10.34 -5.30 -11.81
C ARG A 57 -10.18 -6.42 -10.80
N THR A 58 -8.96 -6.91 -10.62
CA THR A 58 -8.73 -7.96 -9.65
C THR A 58 -8.97 -7.44 -8.26
N ALA A 59 -8.44 -6.29 -7.84
CA ALA A 59 -8.65 -5.75 -6.48
C ALA A 59 -10.12 -5.44 -6.13
N SER A 60 -11.00 -5.27 -7.13
CA SER A 60 -12.44 -5.14 -6.90
C SER A 60 -13.16 -6.50 -6.78
N ALA A 61 -12.72 -7.51 -7.53
CA ALA A 61 -13.27 -8.87 -7.50
C ALA A 61 -12.67 -9.77 -6.39
N LEU A 62 -11.35 -9.69 -6.20
CA LEU A 62 -10.50 -10.48 -5.34
C LEU A 62 -9.52 -9.58 -4.55
N PRO A 63 -9.41 -9.73 -3.22
CA PRO A 63 -8.52 -8.89 -2.43
C PRO A 63 -7.04 -9.20 -2.70
N LEU A 64 -6.21 -8.16 -2.74
CA LEU A 64 -4.74 -8.30 -2.74
C LEU A 64 -4.27 -8.60 -1.32
N ARG A 65 -3.36 -9.55 -1.14
CA ARG A 65 -2.88 -9.97 0.19
C ARG A 65 -1.47 -9.47 0.46
N TYR A 66 -1.24 -9.12 1.71
CA TYR A 66 0.02 -8.62 2.22
C TYR A 66 0.31 -9.29 3.57
N THR A 67 1.59 -9.43 3.88
CA THR A 67 2.07 -9.91 5.17
C THR A 67 3.13 -8.97 5.71
N ALA A 68 3.26 -8.91 7.03
CA ALA A 68 4.36 -8.20 7.67
C ALA A 68 5.57 -9.14 7.74
N PRO A 69 6.78 -8.70 7.34
CA PRO A 69 7.98 -9.54 7.38
C PRO A 69 8.24 -10.11 8.78
N GLN A 70 7.91 -9.34 9.82
CA GLN A 70 8.06 -9.74 11.21
C GLN A 70 7.16 -10.91 11.62
N LEU A 71 6.14 -11.23 10.81
CA LEU A 71 5.19 -12.31 11.07
C LEU A 71 5.41 -13.53 10.18
N LEU A 72 6.35 -13.49 9.22
CA LEU A 72 6.60 -14.61 8.28
C LEU A 72 6.92 -15.95 8.96
N HIS A 73 7.51 -15.93 10.15
CA HIS A 73 7.90 -17.15 10.88
C HIS A 73 6.76 -17.76 11.69
N ARG A 74 5.57 -17.15 11.71
CA ARG A 74 4.43 -17.65 12.49
C ARG A 74 3.40 -18.30 11.56
N PRO A 75 3.09 -19.60 11.71
CA PRO A 75 2.15 -20.29 10.84
C PRO A 75 0.72 -19.73 10.93
N ASP A 76 0.36 -19.13 12.07
CA ASP A 76 -0.93 -18.48 12.27
C ASP A 76 -0.90 -16.95 12.03
N ALA A 77 0.13 -16.44 11.36
CA ALA A 77 0.31 -15.00 11.19
C ALA A 77 -0.90 -14.31 10.54
N ALA A 78 -1.30 -13.19 11.14
CA ALA A 78 -2.33 -12.36 10.56
C ALA A 78 -1.88 -11.76 9.22
N THR A 79 -2.73 -11.90 8.19
CA THR A 79 -2.51 -11.33 6.86
C THR A 79 -3.41 -10.13 6.65
N VAL A 80 -2.99 -9.24 5.76
CA VAL A 80 -3.74 -8.03 5.40
C VAL A 80 -4.29 -8.20 3.99
N ALA A 81 -5.59 -7.97 3.84
CA ALA A 81 -6.29 -8.03 2.58
C ALA A 81 -6.74 -6.62 2.16
N LEU A 82 -6.20 -6.11 1.06
CA LEU A 82 -6.65 -4.88 0.42
C LEU A 82 -7.79 -5.18 -0.55
N ARG A 83 -8.92 -4.51 -0.36
CA ARG A 83 -10.09 -4.58 -1.24
C ARG A 83 -10.53 -3.18 -1.64
N VAL A 84 -10.94 -3.01 -2.89
CA VAL A 84 -11.38 -1.71 -3.40
C VAL A 84 -12.85 -1.77 -3.78
N ARG A 85 -13.63 -0.78 -3.36
CA ARG A 85 -15.03 -0.61 -3.78
C ARG A 85 -15.29 0.80 -4.28
N ALA A 86 -15.96 0.89 -5.43
CA ALA A 86 -16.46 2.14 -5.97
C ALA A 86 -17.88 2.40 -5.46
N HIS A 87 -18.09 3.59 -4.91
CA HIS A 87 -19.37 4.10 -4.44
C HIS A 87 -19.65 5.43 -5.14
N GLY A 88 -20.23 5.35 -6.34
CA GLY A 88 -20.47 6.53 -7.19
C GLY A 88 -19.15 7.25 -7.52
N ARG A 89 -19.00 8.47 -7.02
CA ARG A 89 -17.79 9.29 -7.19
C ARG A 89 -16.66 8.95 -6.22
N ASN A 90 -16.96 8.20 -5.17
CA ASN A 90 -16.00 7.86 -4.14
C ASN A 90 -15.42 6.46 -4.37
N LEU A 91 -14.15 6.30 -4.06
CA LEU A 91 -13.46 5.03 -4.05
C LEU A 91 -12.98 4.73 -2.64
N VAL A 92 -13.42 3.61 -2.08
CA VAL A 92 -13.06 3.20 -0.72
C VAL A 92 -12.08 2.05 -0.80
N PHE A 93 -10.91 2.24 -0.20
CA PHE A 93 -9.92 1.20 0.02
C PHE A 93 -10.17 0.62 1.40
N TYR A 94 -10.57 -0.65 1.45
CA TYR A 94 -10.70 -1.41 2.67
C TYR A 94 -9.43 -2.23 2.88
N VAL A 95 -8.84 -2.10 4.05
CA VAL A 95 -7.70 -2.88 4.50
C VAL A 95 -8.16 -3.72 5.67
N CYS A 96 -8.36 -5.00 5.40
CA CYS A 96 -8.92 -5.92 6.36
C CYS A 96 -7.82 -6.83 6.92
N VAL A 97 -7.75 -6.94 8.24
CA VAL A 97 -6.83 -7.84 8.93
C VAL A 97 -7.52 -9.19 9.13
N LYS A 98 -6.85 -10.26 8.72
CA LYS A 98 -7.31 -11.64 8.82
C LYS A 98 -6.36 -12.48 9.64
N PHE A 99 -6.89 -13.32 10.52
CA PHE A 99 -6.13 -14.38 11.20
C PHE A 99 -6.81 -15.71 10.87
N GLY A 100 -6.17 -16.53 10.03
CA GLY A 100 -6.82 -17.69 9.41
C GLY A 100 -8.13 -17.30 8.72
N ASN A 101 -9.26 -17.82 9.20
CA ASN A 101 -10.60 -17.55 8.69
C ASN A 101 -11.33 -16.40 9.41
N LEU A 102 -10.75 -15.82 10.45
CA LEU A 102 -11.39 -14.79 11.26
C LEU A 102 -11.02 -13.39 10.77
N TRP A 103 -12.01 -12.50 10.68
CA TRP A 103 -11.78 -11.07 10.44
C TRP A 103 -11.60 -10.37 11.79
N LEU A 104 -10.44 -9.75 11.98
CA LEU A 104 -10.11 -9.07 13.24
C LEU A 104 -10.47 -7.60 13.18
N ASP A 105 -10.02 -6.90 12.13
CA ASP A 105 -10.21 -5.46 12.00
C ASP A 105 -10.37 -5.03 10.54
N THR A 106 -10.99 -3.87 10.35
CA THR A 106 -11.12 -3.24 9.04
C THR A 106 -10.77 -1.76 9.14
N TYR A 107 -9.75 -1.36 8.40
CA TYR A 107 -9.36 0.02 8.18
C TYR A 107 -9.84 0.45 6.81
N TRP A 108 -10.07 1.73 6.62
CA TRP A 108 -10.47 2.24 5.32
C TRP A 108 -10.04 3.68 5.11
N ILE A 109 -9.90 4.02 3.83
CA ILE A 109 -9.79 5.41 3.38
C ILE A 109 -10.72 5.62 2.20
N CYS A 110 -11.39 6.76 2.18
CA CYS A 110 -12.28 7.18 1.11
C CYS A 110 -11.59 8.25 0.28
N LEU A 111 -11.51 8.04 -1.03
CA LEU A 111 -10.89 8.95 -1.98
C LEU A 111 -11.91 9.42 -3.00
N ASP A 112 -11.85 10.70 -3.39
CA ASP A 112 -12.56 11.18 -4.57
C ASP A 112 -11.90 10.58 -5.82
N ALA A 113 -12.65 9.72 -6.53
CA ALA A 113 -12.12 8.98 -7.66
C ALA A 113 -11.70 9.89 -8.82
N LEU A 114 -12.37 11.03 -9.00
CA LEU A 114 -12.07 11.98 -10.07
C LEU A 114 -10.81 12.79 -9.77
N ALA A 115 -10.67 13.26 -8.53
CA ALA A 115 -9.49 13.97 -8.06
C ALA A 115 -8.26 13.06 -8.13
N ALA A 116 -8.36 11.82 -7.63
CA ALA A 116 -7.29 10.84 -7.72
C ALA A 116 -6.96 10.49 -9.18
N ALA A 117 -7.97 10.28 -10.02
CA ALA A 117 -7.77 9.99 -11.44
C ALA A 117 -7.00 11.08 -12.18
N ARG A 118 -7.23 12.36 -11.87
CA ARG A 118 -6.52 13.50 -12.47
C ARG A 118 -5.03 13.47 -12.17
N LEU A 119 -4.66 13.13 -10.93
CA LEU A 119 -3.27 13.02 -10.49
C LEU A 119 -2.52 11.86 -11.17
N LEU A 120 -3.24 10.86 -11.68
CA LEU A 120 -2.68 9.63 -12.27
C LEU A 120 -2.85 9.56 -13.80
N THR A 121 -3.06 10.70 -14.45
CA THR A 121 -3.25 10.78 -15.91
C THR A 121 -1.95 10.54 -16.70
N GLY A 122 -0.79 10.88 -16.14
CA GLY A 122 0.50 10.76 -16.79
C GLY A 122 1.09 9.34 -16.83
N GLY A 123 2.25 9.22 -17.47
CA GLY A 123 3.09 8.02 -17.39
C GLY A 123 3.77 7.88 -16.02
N LEU A 124 4.31 6.69 -15.73
CA LEU A 124 4.89 6.36 -14.42
C LEU A 124 5.97 7.35 -14.00
N ASP A 125 6.92 7.68 -14.88
CA ASP A 125 7.99 8.66 -14.59
C ASP A 125 7.45 10.08 -14.34
N GLY A 126 6.35 10.43 -15.01
CA GLY A 126 5.65 11.68 -14.80
C GLY A 126 5.02 11.72 -13.40
N THR A 127 4.34 10.65 -13.01
CA THR A 127 3.75 10.50 -11.68
C THR A 127 4.82 10.43 -10.59
N ALA A 128 5.93 9.73 -10.81
CA ALA A 128 7.06 9.67 -9.88
C ALA A 128 7.71 11.05 -9.66
N ARG A 129 7.89 11.84 -10.73
CA ARG A 129 8.36 13.23 -10.62
C ARG A 129 7.32 14.13 -9.95
N ALA A 130 6.04 13.94 -10.27
CA ALA A 130 4.95 14.69 -9.66
C ALA A 130 4.84 14.39 -8.17
N LEU A 131 5.18 13.19 -7.70
CA LEU A 131 5.18 12.85 -6.27
C LEU A 131 6.08 13.79 -5.45
N VAL A 132 7.16 14.28 -6.04
CA VAL A 132 8.11 15.21 -5.40
C VAL A 132 7.66 16.67 -5.50
N ARG A 133 6.91 17.02 -6.56
CA ARG A 133 6.62 18.42 -6.93
C ARG A 133 5.17 18.85 -6.71
N ASP A 134 4.23 17.92 -6.74
CA ASP A 134 2.80 18.14 -6.60
C ASP A 134 2.36 17.79 -5.18
N ALA A 135 2.03 18.82 -4.41
CA ALA A 135 1.58 18.69 -3.03
C ALA A 135 0.33 17.81 -2.88
N ARG A 136 -0.55 17.76 -3.89
CA ARG A 136 -1.79 16.95 -3.85
C ARG A 136 -1.47 15.47 -3.99
N LEU A 137 -0.55 15.13 -4.90
CA LEU A 137 -0.10 13.75 -5.06
C LEU A 137 0.74 13.30 -3.86
N ALA A 138 1.60 14.18 -3.33
CA ALA A 138 2.32 13.92 -2.09
C ALA A 138 1.37 13.70 -0.90
N ALA A 139 0.32 14.51 -0.76
CA ALA A 139 -0.69 14.34 0.28
C ALA A 139 -1.46 13.03 0.12
N LEU A 140 -1.84 12.66 -1.11
CA LEU A 140 -2.47 11.36 -1.39
C LEU A 140 -1.54 10.20 -0.98
N TRP A 141 -0.26 10.28 -1.34
CA TRP A 141 0.73 9.27 -0.99
C TRP A 141 0.94 9.16 0.53
N SER A 142 1.04 10.27 1.25
CA SER A 142 1.18 10.27 2.71
C SER A 142 -0.09 9.76 3.39
N ALA A 143 -1.28 10.13 2.90
CA ALA A 143 -2.55 9.59 3.43
C ALA A 143 -2.65 8.07 3.28
N LEU A 144 -2.14 7.51 2.16
CA LEU A 144 -2.09 6.07 1.94
C LEU A 144 -0.97 5.40 2.75
N THR A 145 0.24 5.96 2.74
CA THR A 145 1.42 5.36 3.41
C THR A 145 1.32 5.51 4.92
N ASP A 146 1.24 6.74 5.42
CA ASP A 146 1.28 7.05 6.85
C ASP A 146 -0.09 6.86 7.49
N GLY A 147 -1.14 7.37 6.84
CA GLY A 147 -2.50 7.36 7.39
C GLY A 147 -3.18 5.99 7.39
N LEU A 148 -2.84 5.13 6.43
CA LEU A 148 -3.44 3.81 6.28
C LEU A 148 -2.43 2.68 6.48
N CYS A 149 -1.39 2.57 5.65
CA CYS A 149 -0.51 1.40 5.65
C CYS A 149 0.30 1.26 6.93
N ARG A 150 1.04 2.30 7.36
CA ARG A 150 1.84 2.26 8.60
C ARG A 150 0.97 2.03 9.82
N ARG A 151 -0.18 2.69 9.90
CA ARG A 151 -1.14 2.47 10.99
C ARG A 151 -1.55 1.00 11.06
N VAL A 152 -1.93 0.41 9.93
CA VAL A 152 -2.28 -1.02 9.86
C VAL A 152 -1.09 -1.89 10.28
N LEU A 153 0.14 -1.58 9.85
CA LEU A 153 1.32 -2.36 10.21
C LEU A 153 1.59 -2.33 11.73
N VAL A 154 1.55 -1.13 12.32
CA VAL A 154 1.75 -0.95 13.77
C VAL A 154 0.69 -1.71 14.55
N ASP A 155 -0.59 -1.53 14.20
CA ASP A 155 -1.69 -2.22 14.88
C ASP A 155 -1.60 -3.74 14.71
N LEU A 156 -1.21 -4.22 13.52
CA LEU A 156 -1.02 -5.64 13.23
C LEU A 156 0.10 -6.24 14.08
N CYS A 157 1.27 -5.60 14.12
CA CYS A 157 2.41 -6.08 14.89
C CYS A 157 2.13 -6.03 16.40
N ALA A 158 1.55 -4.93 16.90
CA ALA A 158 1.18 -4.79 18.30
C ALA A 158 0.22 -5.91 18.75
N LYS A 159 -0.81 -6.21 17.94
CA LYS A 159 -1.77 -7.30 18.21
C LYS A 159 -1.13 -8.68 18.19
N ASN A 160 -0.02 -8.85 17.48
CA ASN A 160 0.73 -10.10 17.44
C ASN A 160 1.90 -10.12 18.44
N GLY A 161 2.00 -9.14 19.35
CA GLY A 161 3.06 -9.08 20.36
C GLY A 161 4.45 -8.86 19.76
N VAL A 162 4.52 -8.26 18.58
CA VAL A 162 5.77 -7.88 17.91
C VAL A 162 5.95 -6.38 18.06
N ALA A 163 7.06 -5.96 18.65
CA ALA A 163 7.46 -4.55 18.59
C ALA A 163 7.80 -4.22 17.13
N VAL A 164 7.09 -3.26 16.55
CA VAL A 164 7.61 -2.59 15.35
C VAL A 164 8.72 -1.71 15.87
N ASP A 165 9.97 -2.10 15.63
CA ASP A 165 11.07 -1.18 15.87
C ASP A 165 10.77 0.09 15.08
N PRO A 166 10.64 1.27 15.74
CA PRO A 166 10.70 2.51 15.00
C PRO A 166 12.05 2.51 14.32
N ASP A 167 12.04 2.62 12.99
CA ASP A 167 13.23 2.76 12.16
C ASP A 167 14.29 3.64 12.89
N PRO A 168 15.57 3.24 12.98
CA PRO A 168 16.59 3.93 13.79
C PRO A 168 16.91 5.37 13.30
N SER A 169 16.14 5.91 12.36
CA SER A 169 16.26 7.24 11.80
C SER A 169 15.54 8.35 12.60
N PHE A 170 14.84 8.01 13.69
CA PHE A 170 14.22 8.98 14.61
C PHE A 170 14.53 8.71 16.10
N VAL A 171 15.73 8.24 16.41
CA VAL A 171 16.23 8.35 17.78
C VAL A 171 16.57 9.82 18.03
N SER A 172 15.68 10.47 18.75
CA SER A 172 15.92 11.78 19.35
C SER A 172 17.26 11.75 20.06
N LEU A 173 18.18 12.64 19.65
CA LEU A 173 19.40 12.92 20.41
C LEU A 173 18.98 13.35 21.83
N PRO A 174 19.63 12.85 22.90
CA PRO A 174 19.43 13.41 24.21
C PRO A 174 19.84 14.88 24.16
N CYS A 175 18.89 15.76 24.49
CA CYS A 175 19.21 17.13 24.87
C CYS A 175 19.90 17.05 26.22
N ASP A 176 21.22 16.88 26.23
CA ASP A 176 22.03 17.15 27.40
C ASP A 176 22.52 18.61 27.32
N LEU A 177 22.07 19.36 28.33
CA LEU A 177 22.44 20.71 28.73
C LEU A 177 23.92 20.83 29.12
#